data_AF-A0A367QX55-F1
#
_entry.id   AF-A0A367QX55-F1
#
_cell.length_a   1.000
_cell.length_b   1.000
_cell.length_c   1.000
_cell.angle_alpha   90.00
_cell.angle_beta   90.00
_cell.angle_gamma   90.00
#
_symmetry.space_group_name_H-M   'P 1'
#
loop_
_entity.id
_entity.type
_entity.pdbx_description
1 polymer ?
#
loop_
_entity_poly.entity_id
_entity_poly.type
_entity_poly.pdbx_seq_one_letter_code
_entity_poly.pdbx_strand_id
1 'polypeptide(L)'
;MLTSWIYLIIAILFEVSGTTCMKLSEGFTKIVPSVLIFVFYGLCFTFLTFALKRLEVSVAYSVWAGLGTILVALIGIIWFRESATLIKLVSISLIIIGVIGINASQ
;
A
#
# COMPACT_ATOMS: atom_id res chain seq x y z
N MET A 1 -20.88 5.18 -3.75
CA MET A 1 -19.69 4.68 -4.48
C MET A 1 -18.44 5.49 -4.16
N LEU A 2 -18.47 6.83 -4.26
CA LEU A 2 -17.30 7.69 -4.01
C LEU A 2 -16.67 7.51 -2.61
N THR A 3 -17.49 7.37 -1.57
CA THR A 3 -17.01 7.24 -0.18
C THR A 3 -16.15 5.99 0.05
N SER A 4 -16.42 4.88 -0.64
CA SER A 4 -15.64 3.64 -0.48
C SER A 4 -14.27 3.72 -1.13
N TRP A 5 -14.16 4.41 -2.28
CA TRP A 5 -12.89 4.71 -2.91
C TRP A 5 -12.03 5.65 -2.05
N ILE A 6 -12.65 6.63 -1.38
CA ILE A 6 -11.95 7.51 -0.42
C ILE A 6 -11.39 6.68 0.74
N TYR A 7 -12.19 5.77 1.32
CA TYR A 7 -11.70 4.88 2.38
C TYR A 7 -10.56 3.99 1.91
N LEU A 8 -10.59 3.52 0.65
CA LEU A 8 -9.54 2.71 0.07
C LEU A 8 -8.24 3.51 -0.08
N ILE A 9 -8.30 4.74 -0.59
CA ILE A 9 -7.13 5.64 -0.70
C ILE A 9 -6.55 5.92 0.70
N ILE A 10 -7.40 6.20 1.68
CA ILE A 10 -6.98 6.43 3.07
C ILE A 10 -6.32 5.17 3.64
N ALA A 11 -6.87 3.98 3.38
CA ALA A 11 -6.27 2.72 3.80
C ALA A 11 -4.85 2.53 3.24
N ILE A 12 -4.66 2.81 1.94
CA ILE A 12 -3.35 2.73 1.29
C ILE A 12 -2.37 3.75 1.90
N LEU A 13 -2.80 4.98 2.17
CA LEU A 13 -1.94 5.98 2.80
C LEU A 13 -1.45 5.53 4.19
N PHE A 14 -2.34 4.91 4.98
CA PHE A 14 -1.98 4.34 6.26
C PHE A 14 -1.06 3.13 6.13
N GLU A 15 -1.34 2.22 5.18
CA GLU A 15 -0.47 1.10 4.87
C GLU A 15 0.95 1.58 4.56
N VAL A 16 1.08 2.47 3.57
CA VAL A 16 2.36 3.01 3.10
C VAL A 16 3.12 3.70 4.23
N SER A 17 2.43 4.45 5.09
CA SER A 17 3.01 5.06 6.28
C SER A 17 3.50 4.00 7.28
N GLY A 18 2.70 2.96 7.54
CA GLY A 18 3.07 1.82 8.38
C GLY A 18 4.29 1.06 7.86
N THR A 19 4.34 0.77 6.55
CA THR A 19 5.46 0.08 5.90
C THR A 19 6.74 0.93 5.93
N THR A 20 6.60 2.25 5.80
CA THR A 20 7.71 3.20 5.97
C THR A 20 8.24 3.19 7.41
N CYS A 21 7.35 3.22 8.40
CA CYS A 21 7.72 3.08 9.81
C CYS A 21 8.37 1.72 10.10
N MET A 22 7.98 0.65 9.40
CA MET A 22 8.60 -0.67 9.55
C MET A 22 10.08 -0.64 9.20
N LYS A 23 10.43 -0.03 8.07
CA LYS A 23 11.84 0.18 7.69
C LYS A 23 12.57 1.09 8.69
N LEU A 24 11.90 2.11 9.21
CA LEU A 24 12.47 3.05 10.18
C LEU A 24 12.64 2.47 11.60
N SER A 25 11.92 1.38 11.91
CA SER A 25 11.99 0.72 13.22
C SER A 25 13.30 -0.04 13.47
N GLU A 26 14.13 -0.23 12.43
CA GLU A 26 15.38 -1.01 12.49
C GLU A 26 15.16 -2.39 13.15
N GLY A 27 14.13 -3.11 12.69
CA GLY A 27 13.80 -4.44 13.22
C GLY A 27 13.23 -4.41 14.63
N PHE A 28 12.38 -3.43 14.95
CA PHE A 28 11.78 -3.20 16.27
C PHE A 28 12.72 -2.65 17.36
N THR A 29 13.91 -2.20 16.98
CA THR A 29 14.85 -1.56 17.92
C THR A 29 14.33 -0.20 18.41
N LYS A 30 13.59 0.53 17.57
CA LYS A 30 13.01 1.84 17.92
C LYS A 30 11.53 1.72 18.29
N ILE A 31 11.22 1.95 19.57
CA ILE A 31 9.88 1.78 20.15
C ILE A 31 8.82 2.66 19.47
N VAL A 32 9.14 3.93 19.18
CA VAL A 32 8.19 4.88 18.56
C VAL A 32 7.70 4.40 17.19
N PRO A 33 8.56 4.17 16.18
CA PRO A 33 8.12 3.64 14.89
C PRO A 33 7.50 2.25 15.02
N SER A 34 7.95 1.41 15.95
CA SER A 34 7.32 0.10 16.20
C SER A 34 5.86 0.18 16.60
N VAL A 35 5.51 1.08 17.53
CA VAL A 35 4.11 1.28 17.93
C VAL A 35 3.31 1.87 16.76
N LEU A 36 3.89 2.81 16.02
CA LEU A 36 3.23 3.42 14.86
C LEU A 36 2.91 2.40 13.76
N ILE A 37 3.72 1.35 13.56
CA ILE A 37 3.40 0.26 12.61
C ILE A 37 2.04 -0.34 12.96
N PHE A 38 1.84 -0.75 14.22
CA PHE A 38 0.59 -1.40 14.64
C PHE A 38 -0.60 -0.44 14.54
N VAL A 39 -0.42 0.83 14.91
CA VAL A 39 -1.48 1.84 14.81
C VAL A 39 -1.88 2.06 13.35
N PHE A 40 -0.91 2.27 12.46
CA PHE A 40 -1.19 2.53 11.05
C PHE A 40 -1.76 1.31 10.33
N TYR A 41 -1.24 0.10 10.59
CA TYR A 41 -1.85 -1.11 10.04
C TYR A 41 -3.26 -1.37 10.58
N GLY A 42 -3.50 -1.12 11.86
CA GLY A 42 -4.84 -1.22 12.45
C GLY A 42 -5.84 -0.26 11.80
N LEU A 43 -5.43 1.00 11.56
CA LEU A 43 -6.24 1.97 10.82
C LEU A 43 -6.44 1.55 9.36
N CYS A 44 -5.39 1.10 8.67
CA CYS A 44 -5.45 0.60 7.30
C CYS A 44 -6.51 -0.50 7.15
N PHE A 45 -6.44 -1.56 7.96
CA PHE A 45 -7.40 -2.66 7.89
C PHE A 45 -8.83 -2.23 8.23
N THR A 46 -8.99 -1.26 9.13
CA THR A 46 -10.31 -0.70 9.47
C THR A 46 -10.92 0.00 8.26
N PHE A 47 -10.17 0.90 7.61
CA PHE A 47 -10.64 1.62 6.42
C PHE A 47 -10.82 0.70 5.21
N LEU A 48 -9.95 -0.28 5.03
CA LEU A 48 -10.09 -1.31 4.00
C LEU A 48 -11.39 -2.09 4.19
N THR A 49 -11.68 -2.51 5.43
CA THR A 49 -12.94 -3.20 5.77
C THR A 49 -14.17 -2.35 5.42
N PHE A 50 -14.13 -1.04 5.68
CA PHE A 50 -15.21 -0.14 5.26
C PHE A 50 -15.32 0.03 3.75
N ALA A 51 -14.20 0.03 3.01
CA ALA A 51 -14.21 0.06 1.56
C ALA A 51 -14.84 -1.22 0.97
N LEU A 52 -14.50 -2.38 1.53
CA LEU A 52 -15.00 -3.70 1.15
C LEU A 52 -16.51 -3.90 1.38
N LYS A 53 -17.16 -3.07 2.22
CA LYS A 53 -18.63 -3.14 2.37
C LYS A 53 -19.41 -2.78 1.11
N ARG A 54 -18.78 -2.08 0.15
CA ARG A 54 -19.45 -1.67 -1.10
C ARG A 54 -18.65 -1.96 -2.36
N LEU A 55 -17.35 -2.21 -2.25
CA LEU A 55 -16.51 -2.64 -3.37
C LEU A 55 -16.37 -4.15 -3.33
N GLU A 56 -16.34 -4.76 -4.50
CA GLU A 56 -15.95 -6.16 -4.60
C GLU A 56 -14.53 -6.36 -4.09
N VAL A 57 -14.33 -7.45 -3.36
CA VAL A 57 -13.05 -7.78 -2.74
C VAL A 57 -11.94 -7.84 -3.80
N SER A 58 -12.24 -8.36 -4.99
CA SER A 58 -11.28 -8.43 -6.10
C SER A 58 -10.75 -7.05 -6.49
N VAL A 59 -11.62 -6.08 -6.86
CA VAL A 59 -11.19 -4.70 -7.17
C VAL A 59 -10.40 -4.10 -6.03
N ALA A 60 -10.95 -4.15 -4.82
CA ALA A 60 -10.41 -3.43 -3.70
C ALA A 60 -9.00 -3.93 -3.35
N TYR A 61 -8.80 -5.25 -3.37
CA TYR A 61 -7.52 -5.86 -3.07
C TYR A 61 -6.50 -5.66 -4.19
N SER A 62 -6.92 -5.71 -5.45
CA SER A 62 -6.04 -5.41 -6.60
C SER A 62 -5.53 -3.97 -6.54
N VAL A 63 -6.41 -3.01 -6.29
CA VAL A 63 -6.00 -1.59 -6.18
C VAL A 63 -5.14 -1.40 -4.94
N TRP A 64 -5.55 -1.93 -3.78
CA TRP A 64 -4.81 -1.80 -2.53
C TRP A 64 -3.38 -2.35 -2.67
N ALA A 65 -3.22 -3.60 -3.11
CA ALA A 65 -1.91 -4.22 -3.30
C ALA A 65 -1.08 -3.53 -4.40
N GLY A 66 -1.72 -3.14 -5.51
CA GLY A 66 -1.06 -2.47 -6.62
C GLY A 66 -0.52 -1.10 -6.25
N LEU A 67 -1.41 -0.20 -5.84
CA LEU A 67 -1.07 1.17 -5.49
C LEU A 67 -0.15 1.22 -4.27
N GLY A 68 -0.41 0.40 -3.25
CA GLY A 68 0.43 0.27 -2.06
C GLY A 68 1.87 -0.10 -2.43
N THR A 69 2.05 -1.12 -3.28
CA THR A 69 3.39 -1.54 -3.73
C THR A 69 4.11 -0.44 -4.51
N ILE A 70 3.42 0.26 -5.41
CA ILE A 70 4.00 1.37 -6.19
C ILE A 70 4.48 2.49 -5.25
N LEU A 71 3.62 2.91 -4.31
CA LEU A 71 3.93 3.97 -3.35
C LEU A 71 5.08 3.57 -2.42
N VAL A 72 5.07 2.36 -1.86
CA VAL A 72 6.16 1.86 -1.01
C VAL A 72 7.47 1.79 -1.79
N ALA A 73 7.44 1.30 -3.03
CA ALA A 73 8.64 1.26 -3.87
C ALA A 73 9.17 2.67 -4.19
N LEU A 74 8.29 3.62 -4.47
CA LEU A 74 8.66 5.02 -4.73
C LEU A 74 9.29 5.66 -3.49
N ILE A 75 8.72 5.43 -2.30
CA ILE A 75 9.29 5.89 -1.02
C ILE A 75 10.64 5.21 -0.75
N GLY A 76 10.77 3.92 -1.06
CA GLY A 76 12.04 3.19 -1.00
C GLY A 76 13.14 3.87 -1.82
N ILE A 77 12.82 4.30 -3.04
CA ILE A 77 13.77 4.97 -3.93
C ILE A 77 14.07 6.40 -3.47
N ILE A 78 13.06 7.20 -3.12
CA ILE A 78 13.23 8.62 -2.79
C ILE A 78 13.81 8.81 -1.38
N TRP A 79 13.22 8.15 -0.39
CA TRP A 79 13.54 8.36 1.02
C TRP A 79 14.69 7.48 1.50
N PHE A 80 14.65 6.18 1.14
CA PHE A 80 15.66 5.21 1.56
C PHE A 80 16.82 5.08 0.57
N ARG A 81 16.78 5.83 -0.55
CA ARG A 81 17.79 5.78 -1.62
C ARG A 81 18.10 4.36 -2.10
N GLU A 82 17.08 3.49 -2.10
CA GLU A 82 17.23 2.15 -2.63
C GLU A 82 17.56 2.20 -4.13
N SER A 83 18.46 1.35 -4.58
CA SER A 83 18.85 1.27 -5.99
C SER A 83 17.63 1.03 -6.89
N ALA A 84 17.34 2.00 -7.75
CA ALA A 84 16.33 1.89 -8.79
C ALA A 84 16.89 1.07 -9.96
N THR A 85 17.03 -0.24 -9.75
CA THR A 85 17.48 -1.15 -10.81
C THR A 85 16.40 -1.23 -11.91
N LEU A 86 16.82 -1.33 -13.17
CA LEU A 86 15.92 -1.48 -14.32
C LEU A 86 14.88 -2.60 -14.10
N ILE A 87 15.31 -3.70 -13.48
CA ILE A 87 14.46 -4.84 -13.09
C ILE A 87 13.32 -4.40 -12.15
N LYS A 88 13.62 -3.61 -11.12
CA LYS A 88 12.61 -3.13 -10.15
C LYS A 88 11.55 -2.28 -10.84
N LEU A 89 11.97 -1.45 -11.79
CA LEU A 89 11.08 -0.60 -12.57
C LEU A 89 10.19 -1.41 -13.51
N VAL A 90 10.74 -2.41 -14.21
CA VAL A 90 9.97 -3.34 -15.06
C VAL A 90 8.98 -4.16 -14.23
N SER A 91 9.37 -4.64 -13.05
CA SER A 91 8.48 -5.36 -12.14
C SER A 91 7.31 -4.49 -11.66
N ILE A 92 7.56 -3.23 -11.32
CA ILE A 92 6.49 -2.29 -10.94
C ILE A 92 5.52 -2.08 -12.11
N SER A 93 6.02 -1.93 -13.33
CA SER A 93 5.17 -1.83 -14.53
C SER A 93 4.30 -3.08 -14.75
N LEU A 94 4.84 -4.27 -14.52
CA LEU A 94 4.10 -5.53 -14.57
C LEU A 94 2.99 -5.60 -13.52
N ILE A 95 3.24 -5.12 -12.30
CA ILE A 95 2.21 -5.04 -11.24
C ILE A 95 1.07 -4.11 -11.70
N ILE A 96 1.40 -2.94 -12.24
CA ILE A 96 0.40 -1.99 -12.77
C ILE A 96 -0.47 -2.66 -13.84
N ILE A 97 0.15 -3.35 -14.80
CA ILE A 97 -0.56 -4.06 -15.87
C ILE A 97 -1.49 -5.14 -15.29
N GLY A 98 -1.01 -5.92 -14.32
CA GLY A 98 -1.82 -6.96 -13.65
C GLY A 98 -3.03 -6.39 -12.93
N VAL A 99 -2.87 -5.25 -12.23
CA VAL A 99 -3.95 -4.58 -11.51
C VAL A 99 -5.00 -4.03 -12.48
N ILE A 100 -4.55 -3.42 -13.59
CA ILE A 100 -5.45 -2.94 -14.65
C ILE A 100 -6.19 -4.12 -15.29
N GLY A 101 -5.50 -5.24 -15.54
CA GLY A 101 -6.10 -6.45 -16.11
C GLY A 101 -7.21 -7.04 -15.24
N ILE A 102 -7.00 -7.11 -13.92
CA ILE A 102 -8.05 -7.55 -12.99
C ILE A 102 -9.21 -6.56 -12.98
N ASN A 103 -8.93 -5.25 -12.94
CA ASN A 103 -9.98 -4.24 -12.94
C ASN A 103 -10.80 -4.21 -14.25
N ALA A 104 -10.17 -4.49 -15.39
CA ALA A 104 -10.83 -4.59 -16.69
C ALA A 104 -11.58 -5.91 -16.92
N SER A 105 -11.32 -6.94 -16.10
CA SER A 105 -12.00 -8.23 -16.15
C SER A 105 -13.34 -8.24 -15.40
N GLN A 106 -13.77 -7.10 -14.85
CA GLN A 106 -14.95 -6.95 -14.02
C GLN A 106 -15.93 -5.96 -14.64
#